data_AF-J9E3M1-F1
#
_entry.id   AF-J9E3M1-F1
#
_cell.length_a   1.000
_cell.length_b   1.000
_cell.length_c   1.000
_cell.angle_alpha   90.00
_cell.angle_beta   90.00
_cell.angle_gamma   90.00
#
_symmetry.space_group_name_H-M   'P 1'
#
loop_
_entity.id
_entity.type
_entity.pdbx_description
1 polymer ?
#
loop_
_entity_poly.entity_id
_entity_poly.type
_entity_poly.pdbx_seq_one_letter_code
_entity_poly.pdbx_strand_id
1 'polypeptide(L)'
;VISARKGEFETGFDRGGQTREHAMLVKTTGVKYLVVLVNKMDDPTVNWDEERYKEIQNKLTPYLRKCGFNPKTDIIYIPVSGLTGAFLKERPNSEFGSWYT
;
A
#
# COMPACT_ATOMS: atom_id res chain seq x y z
N VAL A 1 6.19 0.70 2.71
CA VAL A 1 5.48 -0.60 2.68
C VAL A 1 4.36 -0.56 3.68
N ILE A 2 3.18 -1.08 3.34
CA ILE A 2 1.97 -1.08 4.17
C ILE A 2 1.44 -2.50 4.27
N SER A 3 0.97 -2.92 5.45
CA SER A 3 0.33 -4.24 5.62
C SER A 3 -1.13 -4.19 5.17
N ALA A 4 -1.58 -5.20 4.43
CA ALA A 4 -2.98 -5.35 4.04
C ALA A 4 -3.83 -6.03 5.13
N ARG A 5 -3.18 -6.77 6.04
CA ARG A 5 -3.84 -7.54 7.11
C ARG A 5 -4.72 -6.62 7.95
N LYS A 6 -5.94 -7.08 8.24
CA LYS A 6 -6.89 -6.38 9.11
C LYS A 6 -6.31 -6.26 10.52
N GLY A 7 -6.43 -5.09 11.14
CA GLY A 7 -5.85 -4.76 12.44
C GLY A 7 -4.45 -4.15 12.34
N GLU A 8 -3.55 -4.73 11.55
CA GLU A 8 -2.19 -4.18 11.36
C GLU A 8 -2.22 -2.87 10.56
N PHE A 9 -3.03 -2.80 9.51
CA PHE A 9 -3.18 -1.59 8.71
C PHE A 9 -3.72 -0.42 9.55
N GLU A 10 -4.80 -0.67 10.29
CA GLU A 10 -5.46 0.31 11.13
C GLU A 10 -4.51 0.81 12.23
N THR A 11 -3.84 -0.11 12.94
CA THR A 11 -2.84 0.23 13.97
C THR A 11 -1.68 1.05 13.38
N GLY A 12 -1.22 0.69 12.18
CA GLY A 12 -0.16 1.41 11.47
C GLY A 12 -0.55 2.81 10.98
N PHE A 13 -1.84 3.09 10.84
CA PHE A 13 -2.38 4.36 10.31
C PHE A 13 -2.99 5.28 11.38
N ASP A 14 -3.35 4.73 12.54
CA ASP A 14 -3.95 5.47 13.66
C ASP A 14 -2.98 6.47 14.32
N ARG A 15 -3.49 7.27 15.27
CA ARG A 15 -2.70 8.30 15.99
C ARG A 15 -1.62 7.61 16.84
N GLY A 16 -0.42 7.53 16.31
CA GLY A 16 0.72 6.81 16.89
C GLY A 16 1.36 5.79 15.93
N GLY A 17 0.73 5.54 14.78
CA GLY A 17 1.24 4.64 13.75
C GLY A 17 2.39 5.24 12.93
N GLN A 18 3.37 4.41 12.59
CA GLN A 18 4.59 4.81 11.87
C GLN A 18 4.32 5.26 10.42
N THR A 19 3.20 4.88 9.82
CA THR A 19 2.90 5.21 8.41
C THR A 19 2.87 6.72 8.17
N ARG A 20 2.38 7.47 9.17
CA ARG A 20 2.28 8.93 9.10
C ARG A 20 3.64 9.59 9.15
N GLU A 21 4.44 9.18 10.12
CA GLU A 21 5.80 9.67 10.30
C GLU A 21 6.67 9.37 9.07
N HIS A 22 6.64 8.14 8.57
CA HIS A 22 7.41 7.75 7.40
C HIS A 22 7.06 8.57 6.15
N ALA A 23 5.77 8.80 5.88
CA ALA A 23 5.38 9.61 4.72
C ALA A 23 5.86 11.07 4.83
N MET A 24 5.84 11.63 6.04
CA MET A 24 6.36 12.98 6.29
C MET A 24 7.88 13.04 6.08
N LEU A 25 8.62 12.06 6.61
CA LEU A 25 10.08 11.96 6.44
C LEU A 25 10.49 11.78 4.97
N VAL A 26 9.74 10.99 4.20
CA VAL A 26 9.99 10.81 2.77
C VAL A 26 9.78 12.13 2.00
N LYS A 27 8.81 12.96 2.42
CA LYS A 27 8.63 14.27 1.80
C LYS A 27 9.76 15.24 2.17
N THR A 28 10.16 15.29 3.44
CA THR A 28 11.23 16.21 3.89
C THR A 28 12.58 15.89 3.27
N THR A 29 12.83 14.63 2.91
CA THR A 29 14.02 14.19 2.18
C THR A 29 14.01 14.55 0.69
N GLY A 30 12.93 15.12 0.16
CA GLY A 30 12.85 15.60 -1.22
C GLY A 30 12.46 14.55 -2.25
N VAL A 31 11.98 13.37 -1.82
CA VAL A 31 11.51 12.33 -2.74
C VAL A 31 10.28 12.82 -3.50
N LYS A 32 10.35 12.73 -4.83
CA LYS A 32 9.28 13.15 -5.74
C LYS A 32 8.29 12.04 -6.07
N TYR A 33 8.77 10.81 -6.24
CA TYR A 33 7.97 9.64 -6.59
C TYR A 33 7.97 8.63 -5.46
N LEU A 34 6.79 8.23 -5.02
CA LEU A 34 6.54 7.32 -3.92
C LEU A 34 5.88 6.05 -4.44
N VAL A 35 6.55 4.91 -4.23
CA VAL A 35 5.97 3.58 -4.48
C VAL A 35 5.48 3.00 -3.17
N VAL A 36 4.18 2.73 -3.09
CA VAL A 36 3.51 2.16 -1.92
C VAL A 36 3.21 0.70 -2.19
N LEU A 37 4.03 -0.18 -1.63
CA LEU A 37 3.78 -1.62 -1.64
C LEU A 37 2.76 -1.99 -0.57
N VAL A 38 1.63 -2.56 -0.97
CA VAL A 38 0.59 -3.13 -0.11
C VAL A 38 0.88 -4.62 0.06
N ASN A 39 1.50 -4.98 1.16
CA ASN A 39 2.05 -6.30 1.44
C ASN A 39 1.07 -7.19 2.22
N LYS A 40 1.33 -8.50 2.26
CA LYS A 40 0.51 -9.53 2.91
C LYS A 40 -0.88 -9.69 2.26
N MET A 41 -0.97 -9.49 0.96
CA MET A 41 -2.22 -9.69 0.22
C MET A 41 -2.68 -11.17 0.22
N ASP A 42 -1.75 -12.10 0.42
CA ASP A 42 -1.99 -13.53 0.57
C ASP A 42 -2.56 -13.96 1.93
N ASP A 43 -2.63 -13.04 2.91
CA ASP A 43 -3.10 -13.35 4.25
C ASP A 43 -4.55 -13.88 4.24
N PRO A 44 -4.91 -14.89 5.06
CA PRO A 44 -6.26 -15.46 5.10
C PRO A 44 -7.39 -14.45 5.38
N THR A 45 -7.07 -13.29 5.96
CA THR A 45 -8.04 -12.22 6.22
C THR A 45 -8.24 -11.26 5.03
N VAL A 46 -7.38 -11.36 4.00
CA VAL A 46 -7.32 -10.49 2.82
C VAL A 46 -7.57 -11.29 1.54
N ASN A 47 -6.96 -12.45 1.34
CA ASN A 47 -7.17 -13.34 0.20
C ASN A 47 -7.14 -12.65 -1.17
N TRP A 48 -6.19 -11.74 -1.39
CA TRP A 48 -6.08 -10.94 -2.62
C TRP A 48 -7.32 -10.12 -2.97
N ASP A 49 -8.12 -9.76 -1.98
CA ASP A 49 -9.35 -9.00 -2.16
C ASP A 49 -9.07 -7.58 -2.70
N GLU A 50 -9.72 -7.27 -3.83
CA GLU A 50 -9.63 -5.97 -4.48
C GLU A 50 -10.24 -4.88 -3.60
N GLU A 51 -11.33 -5.18 -2.88
CA GLU A 51 -12.01 -4.20 -2.04
C GLU A 51 -11.09 -3.76 -0.90
N ARG A 52 -10.44 -4.70 -0.22
CA ARG A 52 -9.44 -4.40 0.81
C ARG A 52 -8.28 -3.56 0.27
N TYR A 53 -7.77 -3.86 -0.92
CA TYR A 53 -6.73 -3.06 -1.53
C TYR A 53 -7.19 -1.62 -1.81
N LYS A 54 -8.37 -1.46 -2.42
CA LYS A 54 -8.97 -0.14 -2.68
C LYS A 54 -9.26 0.62 -1.39
N GLU A 55 -9.69 -0.06 -0.33
CA GLU A 55 -9.91 0.54 0.99
C GLU A 55 -8.62 1.19 1.53
N ILE A 56 -7.50 0.45 1.45
CA ILE A 56 -6.18 0.93 1.87
C ILE A 56 -5.75 2.13 1.04
N GLN A 57 -5.88 2.05 -0.29
CA GLN A 57 -5.57 3.18 -1.19
C GLN A 57 -6.40 4.41 -0.86
N ASN A 58 -7.70 4.24 -0.62
CA ASN A 58 -8.64 5.33 -0.33
C ASN A 58 -8.36 5.97 1.03
N LYS A 59 -7.88 5.22 2.02
CA LYS A 59 -7.48 5.76 3.32
C LYS A 59 -6.11 6.45 3.29
N LEU A 60 -5.14 5.91 2.54
CA LEU A 60 -3.79 6.48 2.43
C LEU A 60 -3.72 7.71 1.55
N THR A 61 -4.43 7.72 0.42
CA THR A 61 -4.33 8.78 -0.60
C THR A 61 -4.61 10.19 -0.05
N PRO A 62 -5.67 10.44 0.75
CA PRO A 62 -5.91 11.75 1.35
C PRO A 62 -4.78 12.18 2.28
N TYR A 63 -4.16 11.24 2.97
CA TYR A 63 -3.05 11.53 3.88
C TYR A 63 -1.79 11.90 3.10
N LEU A 64 -1.40 11.11 2.10
CA LEU A 64 -0.25 11.41 1.25
C LEU A 64 -0.43 12.71 0.45
N ARG A 65 -1.66 13.03 0.04
CA ARG A 65 -2.01 14.33 -0.55
C ARG A 65 -1.76 15.48 0.43
N LYS A 66 -2.13 15.33 1.72
CA LYS A 66 -1.84 16.33 2.76
C LYS A 66 -0.34 16.49 3.01
N CYS A 67 0.45 15.44 2.86
CA CYS A 67 1.91 15.50 2.90
C CYS A 67 2.52 16.20 1.66
N GLY A 68 1.72 16.51 0.63
CA GLY A 68 2.19 17.24 -0.56
C GLY A 68 2.64 16.34 -1.72
N PHE A 69 2.19 15.09 -1.79
CA PHE A 69 2.32 14.24 -2.98
C PHE A 69 1.08 14.37 -3.87
N ASN A 70 1.26 14.42 -5.18
CA ASN A 70 0.16 14.37 -6.13
C ASN A 70 -0.28 12.90 -6.36
N PRO A 71 -1.51 12.50 -5.98
CA PRO A 71 -1.97 11.11 -6.12
C PRO A 71 -1.97 10.53 -7.53
N LYS A 72 -2.04 11.38 -8.56
CA LYS A 72 -2.12 10.92 -9.96
C LYS A 72 -0.76 10.68 -10.58
N THR A 73 0.27 11.39 -10.13
CA THR A 73 1.59 11.43 -10.80
C THR A 73 2.72 10.92 -9.91
N ASP A 74 2.60 11.12 -8.60
CA ASP A 74 3.70 10.93 -7.67
C ASP A 74 3.57 9.62 -6.90
N ILE A 75 2.39 9.01 -6.88
CA ILE A 75 2.09 7.83 -6.06
C ILE A 75 1.70 6.66 -6.95
N ILE A 76 2.38 5.53 -6.77
CA ILE A 76 2.04 4.26 -7.39
C ILE A 76 1.80 3.25 -6.27
N TYR A 77 0.67 2.56 -6.32
CA TYR A 77 0.37 1.47 -5.39
C TYR A 77 0.54 0.13 -6.10
N ILE A 78 1.14 -0.83 -5.42
CA ILE A 78 1.37 -2.19 -5.94
C ILE A 78 0.97 -3.21 -4.86
N PRO A 79 0.01 -4.12 -5.12
CA PRO A 79 -0.27 -5.22 -4.22
C PRO A 79 0.86 -6.25 -4.33
N VAL A 80 1.37 -6.72 -3.19
CA VAL A 80 2.47 -7.69 -3.15
C VAL A 80 2.26 -8.70 -2.02
N SER A 81 2.96 -9.83 -2.13
CA SER A 81 3.19 -10.73 -1.00
C SER A 81 4.67 -10.98 -0.83
N GLY A 82 5.21 -10.59 0.32
CA GLY A 82 6.57 -10.94 0.72
C GLY A 82 6.75 -12.42 1.07
N LEU A 83 5.66 -13.15 1.35
CA LEU A 83 5.73 -14.57 1.69
C LEU A 83 5.78 -15.45 0.43
N THR A 84 4.85 -15.23 -0.50
CA THR A 84 4.77 -16.01 -1.74
C THR A 84 5.65 -15.45 -2.85
N GLY A 85 6.15 -14.22 -2.70
CA GLY A 85 6.92 -13.51 -3.73
C GLY A 85 6.07 -12.93 -4.86
N ALA A 86 4.74 -13.01 -4.74
CA ALA A 86 3.82 -12.52 -5.77
C ALA A 86 3.97 -11.01 -5.98
N PHE A 87 3.96 -10.59 -7.25
CA PHE A 87 4.12 -9.21 -7.73
C PHE A 87 5.47 -8.53 -7.37
N LEU A 88 6.48 -9.29 -6.93
CA LEU A 88 7.82 -8.74 -6.69
C LEU A 88 8.72 -8.81 -7.93
N LYS A 89 8.61 -9.88 -8.71
CA LYS A 89 9.43 -10.12 -9.90
C LYS A 89 8.59 -10.45 -11.12
N GLU A 90 7.59 -11.30 -10.95
CA GLU A 90 6.72 -11.76 -12.02
C GLU A 90 5.34 -11.09 -11.91
N ARG A 91 4.72 -10.84 -13.08
CA ARG A 91 3.36 -10.34 -13.17
C ARG A 91 2.38 -11.39 -12.61
N PRO A 92 1.19 -10.97 -12.10
CA PRO A 92 0.21 -11.91 -11.58
C PRO A 92 -0.11 -13.02 -12.57
N ASN A 93 0.13 -14.24 -12.13
CA ASN A 93 -0.53 -15.43 -12.62
C ASN A 93 -2.02 -15.33 -12.22
N SER A 94 -2.91 -15.55 -13.18
CA SER A 94 -4.34 -15.21 -13.15
C SER A 94 -5.18 -15.78 -12.00
N GLU A 95 -4.61 -16.60 -11.11
CA GLU A 95 -5.30 -17.16 -9.96
C GLU A 95 -5.54 -16.14 -8.84
N PHE A 96 -4.63 -15.17 -8.64
CA PHE A 96 -4.74 -14.20 -7.55
C PHE A 96 -4.33 -12.78 -7.98
N GLY A 97 -5.17 -11.79 -7.68
CA GLY A 97 -4.88 -10.39 -8.02
C GLY A 97 -5.04 -10.04 -9.51
N SER A 98 -5.84 -10.81 -10.26
CA SER A 98 -6.13 -10.58 -11.69
C SER A 98 -6.78 -9.23 -12.00
N TRP A 99 -7.38 -8.60 -10.99
CA TRP A 99 -7.94 -7.24 -11.05
C TRP A 99 -6.86 -6.14 -11.11
N TYR A 100 -5.61 -6.44 -10.76
CA TYR A 100 -4.53 -5.46 -10.79
C TYR A 100 -3.82 -5.45 -12.15
N THR A 101 -3.92 -4.33 -12.87
CA THR A 101 -3.39 -4.15 -14.24
C THR A 101 -2.44 -2.96 -14.34
#